data_AF-A0AAP0W6I2-F1
#
_entry.id   AF-A0AAP0W6I2-F1
#
_cell.length_a   1.000
_cell.length_b   1.000
_cell.length_c   1.000
_cell.angle_alpha   90.00
_cell.angle_beta   90.00
_cell.angle_gamma   90.00
#
_symmetry.space_group_name_H-M   'P 1'
#
loop_
_entity.id
_entity.type
_entity.pdbx_description
1 polymer ?
#
loop_
_entity_poly.entity_id
_entity_poly.type
_entity_poly.pdbx_seq_one_letter_code
_entity_poly.pdbx_strand_id
1 'polypeptide(L)'
;MSDMGFQTFINGTSFDATNSMAFNYIIDIFVITAGSGSRDYSAYPNSDFSVVCINDSLEKDKTFTYSQSGTTLNWTSSFGMRMAVIATPVSGSKAKESMGFAYYADGKIKLTPSFTPMVLCQVLDVTAGLKVVQTNVPAGRKFLAFHRGTGTSGNSLDQVWWKETTQNGYIALNIDVVNSTGFRLYVFSDIPVNPPDYGFFVYKNGAIVYHSNCLPLIVKVWDRQENANGISSNSPMAVGPGVVSFISGGSAGTAQSSFICSSAGFSQSLNPPWRVTAVIYTTNIGGNPQPGWSVRYIPYIDTAVYDQYYLNALG
;
A
#
# COMPACT_ATOMS: atom_id res chain seq x y z
N MET A 1 27.03 -21.74 21.83
CA MET A 1 25.71 -22.33 22.11
C MET A 1 24.86 -22.09 20.87
N SER A 2 24.33 -23.15 20.27
CA SER A 2 23.50 -23.09 19.08
C SER A 2 22.07 -22.71 19.49
N ASP A 3 21.58 -21.57 19.00
CA ASP A 3 20.19 -21.16 19.19
C ASP A 3 19.28 -22.15 18.46
N MET A 4 18.52 -22.95 19.21
CA MET A 4 17.45 -23.78 18.67
C MET A 4 16.18 -22.93 18.58
N GLY A 5 15.81 -22.52 17.37
CA GLY A 5 14.48 -22.00 17.08
C GLY A 5 13.48 -23.16 17.00
N PHE A 6 12.34 -23.03 17.69
CA PHE A 6 11.23 -23.99 17.58
C PHE A 6 10.25 -23.50 16.51
N GLN A 7 10.08 -24.27 15.44
CA GLN A 7 9.02 -24.07 14.45
C GLN A 7 7.86 -25.03 14.79
N THR A 8 6.73 -24.50 15.23
CA THR A 8 5.51 -25.30 15.42
C THR A 8 4.85 -25.51 14.06
N PHE A 9 4.73 -26.77 13.66
CA PHE A 9 3.79 -27.22 12.63
C PHE A 9 2.55 -27.77 13.35
N ILE A 10 1.39 -27.16 13.17
CA ILE A 10 0.14 -27.74 13.66
C ILE A 10 -0.33 -28.74 12.60
N ASN A 11 -0.06 -30.02 12.84
CA ASN A 11 -0.50 -31.09 11.96
C ASN A 11 -2.03 -31.18 12.02
N GLY A 12 -2.71 -31.05 10.87
CA GLY A 12 -4.17 -31.11 10.76
C GLY A 12 -4.88 -29.78 10.47
N THR A 13 -4.16 -28.66 10.44
CA THR A 13 -4.69 -27.40 9.89
C THR A 13 -4.18 -27.21 8.46
N SER A 14 -5.06 -26.99 7.48
CA SER A 14 -4.70 -26.63 6.10
C SER A 14 -4.05 -25.25 5.95
N PHE A 15 -3.64 -24.64 7.07
CA PHE A 15 -3.15 -23.28 7.16
C PHE A 15 -1.63 -23.27 7.30
N ASP A 16 -0.93 -22.85 6.25
CA ASP A 16 0.50 -22.62 6.26
C ASP A 16 0.79 -21.20 6.74
N ALA A 17 1.11 -21.07 8.03
CA ALA A 17 1.47 -19.79 8.64
C ALA A 17 2.67 -19.11 7.97
N THR A 18 3.56 -19.88 7.35
CA THR A 18 4.75 -19.41 6.63
C THR A 18 4.38 -18.75 5.30
N ASN A 19 3.36 -19.26 4.62
CA ASN A 19 2.79 -18.63 3.43
C ASN A 19 1.83 -17.48 3.76
N SER A 20 1.35 -17.41 5.01
CA SER A 20 0.42 -16.37 5.45
C SER A 20 1.09 -15.02 5.76
N MET A 21 2.43 -14.96 5.89
CA MET A 21 3.14 -13.71 6.17
C MET A 21 4.18 -13.41 5.09
N ALA A 22 4.03 -12.27 4.41
CA ALA A 22 4.94 -11.87 3.34
C ALA A 22 6.26 -11.35 3.87
N PHE A 23 7.36 -11.63 3.18
CA PHE A 23 8.69 -11.11 3.50
C PHE A 23 8.84 -9.58 3.35
N ASN A 24 7.79 -8.86 2.93
CA ASN A 24 7.80 -7.40 2.78
C ASN A 24 6.67 -6.81 3.64
N TYR A 25 7.01 -6.00 4.63
CA TYR A 25 6.03 -5.44 5.56
C TYR A 25 6.02 -3.93 5.54
N ILE A 26 4.82 -3.33 5.55
CA ILE A 26 4.67 -1.92 5.90
C ILE A 26 4.87 -1.77 7.40
N ILE A 27 6.03 -1.26 7.79
CA ILE A 27 6.40 -1.07 9.20
C ILE A 27 5.93 0.29 9.72
N ASP A 28 5.75 1.26 8.83
CA ASP A 28 5.47 2.65 9.21
C ASP A 28 4.74 3.40 8.10
N ILE A 29 3.86 4.34 8.50
CA ILE A 29 3.15 5.26 7.63
C ILE A 29 3.04 6.60 8.34
N PHE A 30 3.50 7.67 7.70
CA PHE A 30 3.47 9.01 8.29
C PHE A 30 3.50 10.10 7.22
N VAL A 31 3.10 11.30 7.62
CA VAL A 31 3.21 12.50 6.78
C VAL A 31 4.61 13.09 6.94
N ILE A 32 5.25 13.39 5.82
CA ILE A 32 6.48 14.18 5.77
C ILE A 32 6.17 15.59 5.28
N THR A 33 6.95 16.56 5.72
CA THR A 33 6.94 17.93 5.22
C THR A 33 8.06 18.14 4.21
N ALA A 34 8.02 19.26 3.47
CA ALA A 34 9.14 19.68 2.63
C ALA A 34 10.42 19.84 3.47
N GLY A 35 11.57 19.53 2.86
CA GLY A 35 12.89 19.52 3.47
C GLY A 35 13.50 18.13 3.57
N SER A 36 14.58 18.03 4.34
CA SER A 36 15.24 16.77 4.66
C SER A 36 14.72 16.20 5.99
N GLY A 37 14.65 14.88 6.07
CA GLY A 37 14.27 14.19 7.30
C GLY A 37 14.93 12.82 7.42
N SER A 38 14.87 12.26 8.63
CA SER A 38 15.35 10.92 8.90
C SER A 38 14.50 10.22 9.95
N ARG A 39 14.52 8.89 9.92
CA ARG A 39 13.88 8.04 10.94
C ARG A 39 14.71 6.79 11.15
N ASP A 40 14.95 6.45 12.41
CA ASP A 40 15.66 5.23 12.78
C ASP A 40 14.69 4.06 12.90
N TYR A 41 15.12 2.93 12.35
CA TYR A 41 14.42 1.65 12.34
C TYR A 41 15.28 0.56 12.97
N SER A 42 16.00 0.87 14.05
CA SER A 42 16.85 -0.07 14.80
C SER A 42 16.11 -1.31 15.32
N ALA A 43 14.77 -1.26 15.43
CA ALA A 43 13.92 -2.41 15.72
C ALA A 43 13.90 -3.46 14.59
N TYR A 44 14.37 -3.13 13.39
CA TYR A 44 14.42 -3.99 12.21
C TYR A 44 15.86 -4.11 11.70
N PRO A 45 16.80 -4.63 12.52
CA PRO A 45 18.18 -4.78 12.10
C PRO A 45 18.26 -5.75 10.90
N ASN A 46 19.18 -5.50 9.97
CA ASN A 46 19.39 -6.32 8.76
C ASN A 46 18.18 -6.37 7.80
N SER A 47 17.42 -5.28 7.72
CA SER A 47 16.41 -5.07 6.69
C SER A 47 16.87 -4.02 5.69
N ASP A 48 16.54 -4.25 4.42
CA ASP A 48 16.53 -3.20 3.41
C ASP A 48 15.20 -2.44 3.53
N PHE A 49 15.29 -1.12 3.54
CA PHE A 49 14.14 -0.24 3.57
C PHE A 49 13.89 0.32 2.18
N SER A 50 12.66 0.13 1.71
CA SER A 50 12.14 0.86 0.56
C SER A 50 10.99 1.75 1.00
N VAL A 51 10.71 2.78 0.22
CA VAL A 51 9.61 3.69 0.49
C VAL A 51 8.69 3.78 -0.72
N VAL A 52 7.43 3.97 -0.42
CA VAL A 52 6.41 4.29 -1.42
C VAL A 52 5.76 5.61 -1.06
N CYS A 53 5.55 6.44 -2.07
CA CYS A 53 4.97 7.76 -1.90
C CYS A 53 3.47 7.71 -2.17
N ILE A 54 2.69 8.29 -1.28
CA ILE A 54 1.24 8.43 -1.39
C ILE A 54 0.98 9.93 -1.50
N ASN A 55 0.93 10.42 -2.73
CA ASN A 55 0.79 11.83 -3.03
C ASN A 55 -0.63 12.14 -3.55
N ASP A 56 -1.37 12.93 -2.81
CA ASP A 56 -2.66 13.48 -3.21
C ASP A 56 -2.57 14.96 -3.63
N SER A 57 -1.40 15.57 -3.51
CA SER A 57 -1.23 16.99 -3.81
C SER A 57 -1.00 17.23 -5.31
N LEU A 58 -1.68 18.27 -5.82
CA LEU A 58 -1.54 18.79 -7.17
C LEU A 58 -0.48 19.92 -7.26
N GLU A 59 0.31 20.13 -6.20
CA GLU A 59 1.37 21.15 -6.18
C GLU A 59 2.47 20.87 -7.22
N LYS A 60 3.15 21.94 -7.60
CA LYS A 60 4.12 22.03 -8.70
C LYS A 60 5.55 21.67 -8.24
N ASP A 61 6.43 21.33 -9.18
CA ASP A 61 7.88 21.19 -8.97
C ASP A 61 8.31 20.29 -7.81
N LYS A 62 7.93 19.02 -7.92
CA LYS A 62 8.08 18.03 -6.87
C LYS A 62 9.31 17.13 -7.07
N THR A 63 10.16 17.06 -6.07
CA THR A 63 11.27 16.12 -6.00
C THR A 63 11.18 15.30 -4.71
N PHE A 64 11.60 14.04 -4.81
CA PHE A 64 11.73 13.15 -3.67
C PHE A 64 12.88 12.18 -3.90
N THR A 65 13.77 12.09 -2.93
CA THR A 65 14.83 11.10 -2.88
C THR A 65 14.92 10.52 -1.48
N TYR A 66 15.35 9.27 -1.39
CA TYR A 66 15.66 8.64 -0.11
C TYR A 66 16.95 7.84 -0.21
N SER A 67 17.55 7.60 0.95
CA SER A 67 18.71 6.72 1.10
C SER A 67 18.65 6.03 2.44
N GLN A 68 19.30 4.88 2.53
CA GLN A 68 19.47 4.14 3.77
C GLN A 68 20.93 4.21 4.22
N SER A 69 21.15 4.44 5.51
CA SER A 69 22.45 4.31 6.16
C SER A 69 22.28 3.47 7.42
N GLY A 70 22.76 2.23 7.39
CA GLY A 70 22.50 1.27 8.47
C GLY A 70 21.00 1.03 8.67
N THR A 71 20.51 1.29 9.88
CA THR A 71 19.08 1.19 10.24
C THR A 71 18.32 2.51 10.07
N THR A 72 18.97 3.56 9.60
CA THR A 72 18.35 4.88 9.45
C THR A 72 17.97 5.14 8.00
N LEU A 73 16.69 5.48 7.80
CA LEU A 73 16.16 5.96 6.53
C LEU A 73 16.26 7.48 6.51
N ASN A 74 16.83 8.04 5.44
CA ASN A 74 16.94 9.47 5.20
C ASN A 74 16.16 9.82 3.94
N TRP A 75 15.55 11.00 3.91
CA TRP A 75 14.85 11.50 2.72
C TRP A 75 15.03 12.99 2.54
N THR A 76 14.79 13.46 1.32
CA THR A 76 14.63 14.87 0.99
C THR A 76 13.43 15.01 0.06
N SER A 77 12.55 15.96 0.37
CA SER A 77 11.39 16.28 -0.47
C SER A 77 11.21 17.78 -0.65
N SER A 78 10.74 18.22 -1.82
CA SER A 78 10.33 19.62 -2.01
C SER A 78 8.88 19.91 -1.55
N PHE A 79 8.13 18.90 -1.11
CA PHE A 79 6.71 19.02 -0.76
C PHE A 79 6.30 18.10 0.40
N GLY A 80 5.12 18.33 0.95
CA GLY A 80 4.54 17.43 1.95
C GLY A 80 3.79 16.27 1.30
N MET A 81 3.96 15.05 1.82
CA MET A 81 3.23 13.87 1.34
C MET A 81 3.11 12.81 2.43
N ARG A 82 2.27 11.80 2.22
CA ARG A 82 2.30 10.60 3.04
C ARG A 82 3.30 9.60 2.47
N MET A 83 4.13 9.06 3.34
CA MET A 83 5.14 8.05 3.00
C MET A 83 4.85 6.77 3.78
N ALA A 84 4.99 5.63 3.11
CA ALA A 84 4.98 4.33 3.77
C ALA A 84 6.34 3.64 3.60
N VAL A 85 6.83 3.04 4.68
CA VAL A 85 8.13 2.37 4.72
C VAL A 85 7.93 0.87 4.72
N ILE A 86 8.55 0.21 3.75
CA ILE A 86 8.56 -1.23 3.57
C ILE A 86 9.89 -1.75 4.08
N ALA A 87 9.85 -2.72 4.98
CA ALA A 87 11.03 -3.47 5.39
C ALA A 87 11.06 -4.83 4.67
N THR A 88 12.20 -5.14 4.05
CA THR A 88 12.50 -6.43 3.43
C THR A 88 13.74 -7.02 4.12
N PRO A 89 13.64 -8.20 4.76
CA PRO A 89 14.81 -8.87 5.32
C PRO A 89 15.84 -9.19 4.24
N VAL A 90 17.12 -8.91 4.48
CA VAL A 90 18.22 -9.28 3.57
C VAL A 90 18.33 -10.81 3.49
N SER A 91 18.51 -11.41 2.31
CA SER A 91 18.59 -12.88 2.19
C SER A 91 19.77 -13.44 2.99
N GLY A 92 19.56 -14.60 3.65
CA GLY A 92 20.53 -15.15 4.62
C GLY A 92 20.55 -14.44 5.98
N SER A 93 19.71 -13.41 6.18
CA SER A 93 19.48 -12.87 7.51
C SER A 93 18.87 -13.95 8.39
N LYS A 94 19.59 -14.30 9.45
CA LYS A 94 18.97 -14.73 10.68
C LYS A 94 18.09 -13.56 11.13
N ALA A 95 16.87 -13.46 10.60
CA ALA A 95 15.85 -12.65 11.22
C ALA A 95 15.81 -13.09 12.69
N LYS A 96 16.44 -12.33 13.59
CA LYS A 96 16.45 -12.66 15.02
C LYS A 96 14.99 -12.73 15.43
N GLU A 97 14.45 -13.91 15.74
CA GLU A 97 13.28 -14.27 16.57
C GLU A 97 12.01 -13.35 16.57
N SER A 98 11.95 -12.32 15.73
CA SER A 98 11.13 -11.11 15.92
C SER A 98 10.59 -10.50 14.62
N MET A 99 10.93 -11.07 13.44
CA MET A 99 10.30 -10.73 12.16
C MET A 99 9.33 -11.80 11.63
N GLY A 100 9.09 -12.83 12.42
CA GLY A 100 8.19 -13.95 12.18
C GLY A 100 8.28 -14.88 13.37
N PHE A 101 7.15 -15.43 13.82
CA PHE A 101 6.96 -16.01 15.15
C PHE A 101 8.09 -16.93 15.66
N ALA A 102 8.84 -16.48 16.66
CA ALA A 102 9.09 -17.15 17.96
C ALA A 102 10.29 -16.48 18.66
N TYR A 103 10.08 -15.93 19.86
CA TYR A 103 11.15 -15.69 20.83
C TYR A 103 10.91 -16.55 22.07
N TYR A 104 11.89 -17.38 22.43
CA TYR A 104 11.90 -18.11 23.69
C TYR A 104 12.74 -17.33 24.71
N ALA A 105 12.08 -16.71 25.71
CA ALA A 105 12.74 -16.21 26.91
C ALA A 105 12.04 -16.72 28.16
N ASP A 106 12.84 -17.03 29.18
CA ASP A 106 12.39 -17.37 30.53
C ASP A 106 11.41 -18.56 30.58
N GLY A 107 11.56 -19.53 29.66
CA GLY A 107 10.70 -20.72 29.60
C GLY A 107 9.26 -20.45 29.18
N LYS A 108 8.96 -19.27 28.63
CA LYS A 108 7.62 -18.88 28.15
C LYS A 108 7.66 -18.56 26.66
N ILE A 109 6.71 -19.12 25.92
CA ILE A 109 6.49 -18.76 24.51
C ILE A 109 5.95 -17.31 24.48
N LYS A 110 6.70 -16.38 23.88
CA LYS A 110 6.22 -15.01 23.61
C LYS A 110 5.98 -14.86 22.11
N LEU A 111 4.71 -14.81 21.72
CA LEU A 111 4.25 -14.54 20.35
C LEU A 111 3.88 -13.05 20.24
N THR A 112 4.87 -12.18 20.06
CA THR A 112 4.58 -10.75 19.85
C THR A 112 5.47 -10.23 18.73
N PRO A 113 4.92 -9.92 17.54
CA PRO A 113 5.70 -9.32 16.48
C PRO A 113 6.19 -7.92 16.90
N SER A 114 7.39 -7.56 16.46
CA SER A 114 7.95 -6.21 16.68
C SER A 114 7.07 -5.12 16.05
N PHE A 115 6.27 -5.46 15.03
CA PHE A 115 5.33 -4.58 14.35
C PHE A 115 3.90 -5.16 14.31
N THR A 116 2.91 -4.30 14.09
CA THR A 116 1.53 -4.73 13.83
C THR A 116 1.35 -4.81 12.32
N PRO A 117 1.03 -6.00 11.74
CA PRO A 117 0.78 -6.09 10.31
C PRO A 117 -0.45 -5.28 9.94
N MET A 118 -0.44 -4.71 8.73
CA MET A 118 -1.69 -4.22 8.14
C MET A 118 -2.44 -5.40 7.56
N VAL A 119 -3.73 -5.48 7.84
CA VAL A 119 -4.62 -6.56 7.39
C VAL A 119 -5.79 -5.97 6.61
N LEU A 120 -6.32 -6.74 5.67
CA LEU A 120 -7.51 -6.37 4.91
C LEU A 120 -8.66 -6.23 5.90
N CYS A 121 -9.27 -5.06 5.93
CA CYS A 121 -10.37 -4.73 6.83
C CYS A 121 -11.65 -4.35 6.09
N GLN A 122 -11.55 -4.07 4.78
CA GLN A 122 -12.71 -3.79 3.94
C GLN A 122 -12.38 -4.02 2.46
N VAL A 123 -13.38 -4.49 1.71
CA VAL A 123 -13.41 -4.43 0.24
C VAL A 123 -14.69 -3.72 -0.16
N LEU A 124 -14.59 -2.74 -1.07
CA LEU A 124 -15.73 -1.97 -1.56
C LEU A 124 -15.73 -1.92 -3.07
N ASP A 125 -16.89 -2.17 -3.68
CA ASP A 125 -17.12 -1.82 -5.09
C ASP A 125 -17.79 -0.45 -5.14
N VAL A 126 -17.06 0.53 -5.66
CA VAL A 126 -17.46 1.94 -5.72
C VAL A 126 -17.93 2.25 -7.13
N THR A 127 -19.13 2.82 -7.24
CA THR A 127 -19.66 3.26 -8.54
C THR A 127 -18.96 4.53 -9.03
N ALA A 128 -19.02 4.78 -10.33
CA ALA A 128 -18.46 5.99 -10.97
C ALA A 128 -19.00 7.30 -10.38
N GLY A 129 -18.25 8.39 -10.53
CA GLY A 129 -18.63 9.77 -10.20
C GLY A 129 -18.00 10.34 -8.92
N LEU A 130 -18.17 11.66 -8.74
CA LEU A 130 -17.76 12.40 -7.55
C LEU A 130 -18.56 11.96 -6.32
N LYS A 131 -17.86 11.57 -5.26
CA LYS A 131 -18.48 11.19 -3.98
C LYS A 131 -17.45 11.08 -2.87
N VAL A 132 -17.94 11.05 -1.63
CA VAL A 132 -17.17 10.63 -0.48
C VAL A 132 -17.47 9.16 -0.19
N VAL A 133 -16.41 8.35 -0.10
CA VAL A 133 -16.48 6.93 0.26
C VAL A 133 -15.96 6.79 1.69
N GLN A 134 -16.87 6.61 2.66
CA GLN A 134 -16.48 6.33 4.04
C GLN A 134 -16.01 4.87 4.17
N THR A 135 -14.89 4.66 4.86
CA THR A 135 -14.39 3.31 5.21
C THR A 135 -14.80 2.92 6.63
N ASN A 136 -14.55 1.68 7.02
CA ASN A 136 -14.76 1.20 8.39
C ASN A 136 -13.55 1.44 9.31
N VAL A 137 -12.49 2.10 8.82
CA VAL A 137 -11.28 2.37 9.59
C VAL A 137 -11.46 3.67 10.40
N PRO A 138 -11.38 3.65 11.74
CA PRO A 138 -11.46 4.84 12.56
C PRO A 138 -10.35 5.85 12.21
N ALA A 139 -10.66 7.14 12.30
CA ALA A 139 -9.67 8.20 12.12
C ALA A 139 -8.51 8.04 13.11
N GLY A 140 -7.28 8.34 12.65
CA GLY A 140 -6.06 8.22 13.45
C GLY A 140 -5.42 6.83 13.48
N ARG A 141 -6.03 5.83 12.82
CA ARG A 141 -5.44 4.49 12.62
C ARG A 141 -4.55 4.46 11.39
N LYS A 142 -3.65 3.48 11.31
CA LYS A 142 -2.82 3.26 10.12
C LYS A 142 -3.72 2.86 8.95
N PHE A 143 -3.58 3.50 7.80
CA PHE A 143 -4.45 3.28 6.67
C PHE A 143 -3.68 3.27 5.34
N LEU A 144 -3.98 2.27 4.53
CA LEU A 144 -3.56 2.20 3.14
C LEU A 144 -4.64 1.52 2.32
N ALA A 145 -4.93 2.06 1.15
CA ALA A 145 -5.92 1.47 0.26
C ALA A 145 -5.35 1.30 -1.14
N PHE A 146 -5.88 0.32 -1.87
CA PHE A 146 -5.50 -0.01 -3.23
C PHE A 146 -6.74 -0.08 -4.09
N HIS A 147 -6.63 0.36 -5.34
CA HIS A 147 -7.76 0.41 -6.26
C HIS A 147 -7.45 -0.28 -7.59
N ARG A 148 -8.51 -0.80 -8.23
CA ARG A 148 -8.47 -1.31 -9.60
C ARG A 148 -9.84 -1.22 -10.26
N GLY A 149 -9.85 -1.26 -11.59
CA GLY A 149 -11.07 -1.48 -12.37
C GLY A 149 -11.64 -2.89 -12.16
N THR A 150 -12.97 -3.00 -12.17
CA THR A 150 -13.70 -4.26 -11.92
C THR A 150 -14.03 -5.05 -13.18
N GLY A 151 -14.00 -4.39 -14.35
CA GLY A 151 -14.30 -5.03 -15.63
C GLY A 151 -13.15 -5.94 -16.12
N THR A 152 -13.51 -6.98 -16.85
CA THR A 152 -12.56 -7.89 -17.52
C THR A 152 -12.77 -7.94 -19.03
N SER A 153 -13.48 -6.95 -19.59
CA SER A 153 -13.76 -6.82 -21.02
C SER A 153 -13.05 -5.59 -21.59
N GLY A 154 -12.44 -5.71 -22.76
CA GLY A 154 -11.75 -4.61 -23.41
C GLY A 154 -10.65 -4.00 -22.53
N ASN A 155 -10.64 -2.67 -22.43
CA ASN A 155 -9.76 -1.94 -21.52
C ASN A 155 -10.56 -1.41 -20.33
N SER A 156 -10.34 -2.01 -19.17
CA SER A 156 -11.05 -1.76 -17.91
C SER A 156 -10.06 -1.31 -16.82
N LEU A 157 -9.09 -0.47 -17.18
CA LEU A 157 -8.30 0.30 -16.23
C LEU A 157 -9.20 1.30 -15.51
N ASP A 158 -9.04 1.43 -14.20
CA ASP A 158 -9.77 2.45 -13.48
C ASP A 158 -9.21 3.85 -13.71
N GLN A 159 -10.07 4.84 -13.57
CA GLN A 159 -9.69 6.23 -13.52
C GLN A 159 -10.19 6.80 -12.20
N VAL A 160 -9.37 6.73 -11.16
CA VAL A 160 -9.70 7.27 -9.84
C VAL A 160 -8.53 8.05 -9.27
N TRP A 161 -8.86 9.14 -8.59
CA TRP A 161 -8.00 9.82 -7.64
C TRP A 161 -8.84 10.31 -6.47
N TRP A 162 -8.27 10.31 -5.28
CA TRP A 162 -8.94 10.75 -4.08
C TRP A 162 -8.00 11.51 -3.14
N LYS A 163 -8.63 12.31 -2.28
CA LYS A 163 -8.01 12.87 -1.09
C LYS A 163 -8.55 12.15 0.13
N GLU A 164 -7.66 11.83 1.07
CA GLU A 164 -8.11 11.32 2.35
C GLU A 164 -8.80 12.43 3.15
N THR A 165 -9.91 12.10 3.78
CA THR A 165 -10.68 12.98 4.66
C THR A 165 -11.19 12.16 5.85
N THR A 166 -11.99 12.79 6.71
CA THR A 166 -12.68 12.10 7.80
C THR A 166 -14.18 12.35 7.69
N GLN A 167 -14.97 11.31 7.86
CA GLN A 167 -16.42 11.39 7.89
C GLN A 167 -16.94 10.52 9.04
N ASN A 168 -17.77 11.10 9.91
CA ASN A 168 -18.38 10.40 11.05
C ASN A 168 -17.37 9.67 11.97
N GLY A 169 -16.15 10.20 12.12
CA GLY A 169 -15.10 9.59 12.93
C GLY A 169 -14.30 8.48 12.25
N TYR A 170 -14.57 8.19 10.97
CA TYR A 170 -13.88 7.22 10.14
C TYR A 170 -13.08 7.88 9.03
N ILE A 171 -12.02 7.22 8.59
CA ILE A 171 -11.28 7.60 7.38
C ILE A 171 -12.22 7.48 6.19
N ALA A 172 -12.23 8.51 5.36
CA ALA A 172 -13.04 8.57 4.15
C ALA A 172 -12.21 9.05 2.97
N LEU A 173 -12.64 8.71 1.76
CA LEU A 173 -11.96 9.05 0.52
C LEU A 173 -12.86 9.99 -0.28
N ASN A 174 -12.43 11.23 -0.47
CA ASN A 174 -13.13 12.17 -1.35
C ASN A 174 -12.66 11.95 -2.79
N ILE A 175 -13.50 11.32 -3.62
CA ILE A 175 -13.23 11.10 -5.04
C ILE A 175 -13.45 12.42 -5.77
N ASP A 176 -12.35 13.04 -6.20
CA ASP A 176 -12.30 14.43 -6.69
C ASP A 176 -11.99 14.47 -8.19
N VAL A 177 -12.57 13.52 -8.95
CA VAL A 177 -12.45 13.42 -10.41
C VAL A 177 -13.82 13.21 -11.05
N VAL A 178 -14.22 14.13 -11.94
CA VAL A 178 -15.54 14.13 -12.61
C VAL A 178 -15.75 12.88 -13.48
N ASN A 179 -14.70 12.43 -14.18
CA ASN A 179 -14.76 11.29 -15.09
C ASN A 179 -14.33 9.97 -14.40
N SER A 180 -14.52 9.84 -13.09
CA SER A 180 -14.10 8.64 -12.40
C SER A 180 -14.88 7.41 -12.86
N THR A 181 -14.19 6.29 -13.08
CA THR A 181 -14.84 5.02 -13.42
C THR A 181 -15.29 4.29 -12.15
N GLY A 182 -16.12 3.25 -12.30
CA GLY A 182 -16.33 2.31 -11.20
C GLY A 182 -15.04 1.54 -10.89
N PHE A 183 -14.80 1.23 -9.61
CA PHE A 183 -13.58 0.58 -9.15
C PHE A 183 -13.81 -0.26 -7.90
N ARG A 184 -12.91 -1.21 -7.66
CA ARG A 184 -12.83 -1.94 -6.39
C ARG A 184 -11.73 -1.33 -5.54
N LEU A 185 -12.04 -1.11 -4.27
CA LEU A 185 -11.14 -0.62 -3.25
C LEU A 185 -10.84 -1.75 -2.25
N TYR A 186 -9.55 -1.98 -1.98
CA TYR A 186 -9.05 -2.86 -0.93
C TYR A 186 -8.48 -1.99 0.19
N VAL A 187 -9.06 -2.07 1.39
CA VAL A 187 -8.68 -1.23 2.52
C VAL A 187 -7.92 -2.05 3.55
N PHE A 188 -6.73 -1.59 3.91
CA PHE A 188 -5.86 -2.21 4.89
C PHE A 188 -5.63 -1.28 6.08
N SER A 189 -5.67 -1.85 7.28
CA SER A 189 -5.43 -1.14 8.53
C SER A 189 -4.72 -2.03 9.53
N ASP A 190 -4.22 -1.43 10.61
CA ASP A 190 -3.71 -2.13 11.80
C ASP A 190 -4.83 -2.65 12.73
N ILE A 191 -6.04 -2.86 12.20
CA ILE A 191 -7.22 -3.34 12.95
C ILE A 191 -7.66 -4.67 12.35
N PRO A 192 -7.55 -5.79 13.10
CA PRO A 192 -8.16 -7.04 12.70
C PRO A 192 -9.68 -6.95 12.74
N VAL A 193 -10.34 -7.63 11.80
CA VAL A 193 -11.80 -7.69 11.66
C VAL A 193 -12.26 -9.13 11.67
N ASN A 194 -13.50 -9.37 12.12
CA ASN A 194 -14.10 -10.71 12.21
C ASN A 194 -13.19 -11.74 12.93
N PRO A 195 -12.75 -11.47 14.17
CA PRO A 195 -12.00 -12.46 14.93
C PRO A 195 -12.87 -13.71 15.17
N PRO A 196 -12.37 -14.93 14.85
CA PRO A 196 -13.13 -16.15 15.10
C PRO A 196 -13.23 -16.45 16.61
N ASP A 197 -14.16 -17.32 17.00
CA ASP A 197 -14.29 -17.77 18.40
C ASP A 197 -13.08 -18.60 18.87
N TYR A 198 -12.40 -19.26 17.92
CA TYR A 198 -11.22 -20.09 18.16
C TYR A 198 -10.27 -20.01 16.97
N GLY A 199 -8.98 -20.25 17.22
CA GLY A 199 -7.96 -20.19 16.19
C GLY A 199 -6.62 -19.68 16.72
N PHE A 200 -5.78 -19.23 15.78
CA PHE A 200 -4.51 -18.61 16.11
C PHE A 200 -4.68 -17.11 16.24
N PHE A 201 -4.18 -16.53 17.33
CA PHE A 201 -4.27 -15.11 17.64
C PHE A 201 -2.92 -14.55 18.06
N VAL A 202 -2.69 -13.30 17.68
CA VAL A 202 -1.50 -12.56 18.03
C VAL A 202 -1.92 -11.34 18.83
N TYR A 203 -1.27 -11.13 19.96
CA TYR A 203 -1.58 -10.02 20.86
C TYR A 203 -0.41 -9.04 20.94
N LYS A 204 -0.74 -7.75 21.02
CA LYS A 204 0.20 -6.69 21.36
C LYS A 204 -0.50 -5.72 22.29
N ASN A 205 0.13 -5.42 23.43
CA ASN A 205 -0.40 -4.52 24.46
C ASN A 205 -1.84 -4.87 24.91
N GLY A 206 -2.14 -6.17 25.03
CA GLY A 206 -3.46 -6.65 25.46
C GLY A 206 -4.55 -6.63 24.38
N ALA A 207 -4.26 -6.21 23.16
CA ALA A 207 -5.19 -6.23 22.03
C ALA A 207 -4.78 -7.27 20.97
N ILE A 208 -5.77 -7.89 20.31
CA ILE A 208 -5.54 -8.72 19.14
C ILE A 208 -5.05 -7.82 18.00
N VAL A 209 -3.96 -8.21 17.35
CA VAL A 209 -3.38 -7.50 16.20
C VAL A 209 -3.33 -8.35 14.93
N TYR A 210 -3.60 -9.64 15.04
CA TYR A 210 -3.72 -10.57 13.93
C TYR A 210 -4.44 -11.84 14.40
N HIS A 211 -5.17 -12.50 13.52
CA HIS A 211 -5.72 -13.85 13.74
C HIS A 211 -5.72 -14.65 12.43
N SER A 212 -6.00 -15.95 12.51
CA SER A 212 -5.94 -16.88 11.38
C SER A 212 -6.81 -16.51 10.16
N ASN A 213 -7.87 -15.72 10.35
CA ASN A 213 -8.74 -15.27 9.26
C ASN A 213 -8.27 -13.96 8.61
N CYS A 214 -7.28 -13.26 9.19
CA CYS A 214 -6.76 -12.03 8.62
C CYS A 214 -6.06 -12.31 7.27
N LEU A 215 -6.25 -11.39 6.31
CA LEU A 215 -5.48 -11.36 5.08
C LEU A 215 -4.46 -10.22 5.16
N PRO A 216 -3.17 -10.49 5.42
CA PRO A 216 -2.19 -9.43 5.57
C PRO A 216 -1.87 -8.74 4.26
N LEU A 217 -1.47 -7.48 4.36
CA LEU A 217 -1.05 -6.66 3.24
C LEU A 217 0.33 -7.12 2.72
N ILE A 218 0.39 -7.45 1.43
CA ILE A 218 1.62 -7.81 0.73
C ILE A 218 1.90 -6.74 -0.33
N VAL A 219 2.70 -5.74 0.02
CA VAL A 219 3.03 -4.64 -0.91
C VAL A 219 4.18 -5.01 -1.83
N LYS A 220 4.03 -4.65 -3.10
CA LYS A 220 5.08 -4.60 -4.10
C LYS A 220 5.31 -3.17 -4.55
N VAL A 221 6.48 -2.91 -5.11
CA VAL A 221 6.89 -1.58 -5.57
C VAL A 221 6.98 -1.57 -7.09
N TRP A 222 6.24 -0.67 -7.73
CA TRP A 222 6.44 -0.33 -9.13
C TRP A 222 7.48 0.79 -9.20
N ASP A 223 8.68 0.48 -9.69
CA ASP A 223 9.69 1.47 -10.08
C ASP A 223 9.39 1.98 -11.50
N ARG A 224 8.90 3.22 -11.59
CA ARG A 224 8.56 3.87 -12.87
C ARG A 224 9.76 4.19 -13.75
N GLN A 225 10.97 4.26 -13.20
CA GLN A 225 12.16 4.52 -14.00
C GLN A 225 12.57 3.26 -14.78
N GLU A 226 12.48 2.11 -14.13
CA GLU A 226 12.81 0.81 -14.74
C GLU A 226 11.65 0.29 -15.60
N ASN A 227 10.41 0.57 -15.21
CA ASN A 227 9.20 0.08 -15.87
C ASN A 227 8.27 1.25 -16.23
N ALA A 228 8.72 2.15 -17.10
CA ALA A 228 8.00 3.38 -17.46
C ALA A 228 6.57 3.13 -17.98
N ASN A 229 6.34 1.99 -18.64
CA ASN A 229 5.05 1.62 -19.20
C ASN A 229 4.10 0.94 -18.18
N GLY A 230 4.55 0.69 -16.96
CA GLY A 230 3.78 -0.06 -15.97
C GLY A 230 4.16 -1.54 -15.89
N ILE A 231 3.48 -2.24 -14.99
CA ILE A 231 3.70 -3.65 -14.69
C ILE A 231 2.49 -4.44 -15.19
N SER A 232 2.73 -5.58 -15.83
CA SER A 232 1.66 -6.50 -16.27
C SER A 232 1.78 -7.87 -15.59
N SER A 233 0.65 -8.53 -15.33
CA SER A 233 0.57 -9.85 -14.69
C SER A 233 -0.60 -10.69 -15.21
N ASN A 234 -0.49 -12.01 -15.08
CA ASN A 234 -1.62 -12.94 -15.32
C ASN A 234 -2.60 -12.94 -14.15
N SER A 235 -2.15 -12.47 -12.99
CA SER A 235 -2.97 -12.35 -11.79
C SER A 235 -3.54 -10.93 -11.65
N PRO A 236 -4.78 -10.80 -11.15
CA PRO A 236 -5.35 -9.53 -10.71
C PRO A 236 -4.39 -8.66 -9.90
N MET A 237 -4.36 -7.35 -10.19
CA MET A 237 -3.55 -6.38 -9.45
C MET A 237 -4.35 -5.12 -9.12
N ALA A 238 -3.99 -4.46 -8.03
CA ALA A 238 -4.48 -3.14 -7.63
C ALA A 238 -3.32 -2.23 -7.27
N VAL A 239 -3.49 -0.93 -7.49
CA VAL A 239 -2.45 0.08 -7.27
C VAL A 239 -2.81 0.99 -6.10
N GLY A 240 -1.80 1.49 -5.41
CA GLY A 240 -1.99 2.53 -4.40
C GLY A 240 -2.32 3.88 -5.06
N PRO A 241 -2.93 4.80 -4.31
CA PRO A 241 -3.38 6.06 -4.86
C PRO A 241 -2.24 7.04 -5.06
N GLY A 242 -2.41 7.90 -6.06
CA GLY A 242 -1.77 9.20 -6.05
C GLY A 242 -1.61 9.83 -7.42
N VAL A 243 -1.33 11.13 -7.39
CA VAL A 243 -0.81 11.87 -8.54
C VAL A 243 0.66 11.51 -8.67
N VAL A 244 0.99 10.84 -9.78
CA VAL A 244 2.29 10.23 -10.01
C VAL A 244 3.15 11.02 -10.99
N SER A 245 2.57 11.94 -11.76
CA SER A 245 3.34 12.87 -12.60
C SER A 245 2.48 14.01 -13.15
N PHE A 246 3.13 15.02 -13.72
CA PHE A 246 2.47 16.09 -14.49
C PHE A 246 3.01 16.13 -15.92
N ILE A 247 2.12 16.43 -16.87
CA ILE A 247 2.46 16.72 -18.25
C ILE A 247 2.14 18.18 -18.52
N SER A 248 3.14 18.93 -18.98
CA SER A 248 2.94 20.26 -19.54
C SER A 248 2.46 20.19 -20.98
N GLY A 249 1.38 20.92 -21.30
CA GLY A 249 0.97 21.21 -22.66
C GLY A 249 0.44 22.63 -22.82
N GLY A 250 0.51 23.17 -24.03
CA GLY A 250 -0.10 24.46 -24.39
C GLY A 250 0.88 25.61 -24.62
N SER A 251 0.37 26.66 -25.24
CA SER A 251 1.08 27.90 -25.56
C SER A 251 0.84 28.96 -24.47
N ALA A 252 1.71 29.97 -24.38
CA ALA A 252 1.48 31.11 -23.49
C ALA A 252 0.09 31.72 -23.75
N GLY A 253 -0.72 31.90 -22.68
CA GLY A 253 -2.10 32.39 -22.76
C GLY A 253 -3.19 31.31 -22.67
N THR A 254 -2.86 30.03 -22.89
CA THR A 254 -3.81 28.90 -22.82
C THR A 254 -3.14 27.65 -22.24
N ALA A 255 -2.37 27.76 -21.14
CA ALA A 255 -1.68 26.58 -20.62
C ALA A 255 -2.68 25.59 -20.01
N GLN A 256 -2.53 24.33 -20.41
CA GLN A 256 -3.22 23.20 -19.82
C GLN A 256 -2.16 22.35 -19.13
N SER A 257 -2.29 22.14 -17.83
CA SER A 257 -1.46 21.17 -17.12
C SER A 257 -2.29 19.95 -16.82
N SER A 258 -1.92 18.81 -17.41
CA SER A 258 -2.54 17.53 -17.10
C SER A 258 -1.79 16.87 -15.96
N PHE A 259 -2.50 16.24 -15.05
CA PHE A 259 -1.89 15.39 -14.02
C PHE A 259 -2.14 13.92 -14.38
N ILE A 260 -1.20 13.06 -14.04
CA ILE A 260 -1.29 11.62 -14.25
C ILE A 260 -1.45 10.97 -12.89
N CYS A 261 -2.41 10.06 -12.73
CA CYS A 261 -2.54 9.26 -11.51
C CYS A 261 -2.26 7.80 -11.78
N SER A 262 -1.90 7.08 -10.72
CA SER A 262 -1.85 5.61 -10.75
C SER A 262 -3.22 5.03 -11.14
N SER A 263 -3.19 3.90 -11.84
CA SER A 263 -4.35 3.16 -12.29
C SER A 263 -4.04 1.67 -12.37
N ALA A 264 -5.05 0.83 -12.14
CA ALA A 264 -4.94 -0.60 -12.33
C ALA A 264 -6.21 -1.21 -12.90
N GLY A 265 -6.09 -2.37 -13.53
CA GLY A 265 -7.23 -3.08 -14.09
C GLY A 265 -6.85 -4.06 -15.20
N PHE A 266 -7.85 -4.49 -15.95
CA PHE A 266 -7.70 -5.45 -17.03
C PHE A 266 -7.54 -4.73 -18.38
N SER A 267 -6.65 -5.21 -19.23
CA SER A 267 -6.49 -4.73 -20.60
C SER A 267 -6.32 -5.91 -21.55
N GLN A 268 -7.35 -6.17 -22.37
CA GLN A 268 -7.36 -7.27 -23.33
C GLN A 268 -6.27 -7.17 -24.41
N SER A 269 -5.74 -5.96 -24.64
CA SER A 269 -4.64 -5.71 -25.58
C SER A 269 -3.27 -6.14 -25.07
N LEU A 270 -3.17 -6.61 -23.82
CA LEU A 270 -1.91 -7.00 -23.20
C LEU A 270 -1.85 -8.50 -22.95
N ASN A 271 -0.64 -9.04 -23.06
CA ASN A 271 -0.30 -10.36 -22.59
C ASN A 271 0.96 -10.25 -21.71
N PRO A 272 0.86 -10.35 -20.38
CA PRO A 272 -0.33 -10.73 -19.62
C PRO A 272 -1.33 -9.57 -19.37
N PRO A 273 -2.63 -9.84 -19.09
CA PRO A 273 -3.70 -8.86 -19.28
C PRO A 273 -3.96 -7.91 -18.11
N TRP A 274 -3.60 -8.26 -16.87
CA TRP A 274 -3.74 -7.34 -15.74
C TRP A 274 -2.59 -6.35 -15.74
N ARG A 275 -2.88 -5.08 -15.47
CA ARG A 275 -1.87 -4.01 -15.50
C ARG A 275 -2.03 -3.05 -14.33
N VAL A 276 -0.87 -2.61 -13.83
CA VAL A 276 -0.69 -1.39 -13.04
C VAL A 276 0.04 -0.39 -13.93
N THR A 277 -0.50 0.81 -14.05
CA THR A 277 0.05 1.86 -14.89
C THR A 277 -0.34 3.25 -14.37
N ALA A 278 -0.15 4.28 -15.19
CA ALA A 278 -0.58 5.63 -14.90
C ALA A 278 -1.47 6.13 -16.05
N VAL A 279 -2.58 6.79 -15.70
CA VAL A 279 -3.56 7.33 -16.65
C VAL A 279 -3.66 8.84 -16.52
N ILE A 280 -3.84 9.52 -17.66
CA ILE A 280 -3.82 10.98 -17.76
C ILE A 280 -5.20 11.53 -17.41
N TYR A 281 -5.23 12.50 -16.50
CA TYR A 281 -6.36 13.38 -16.24
C TYR A 281 -6.05 14.77 -16.77
N THR A 282 -6.82 15.18 -17.77
CA THR A 282 -6.75 16.55 -18.28
C THR A 282 -7.70 17.41 -17.48
N THR A 283 -7.16 18.36 -16.73
CA THR A 283 -7.92 19.47 -16.16
C THR A 283 -7.26 20.79 -16.55
N ASN A 284 -8.05 21.84 -16.72
CA ASN A 284 -7.50 23.17 -17.00
C ASN A 284 -6.96 23.77 -15.70
N ILE A 285 -5.70 23.50 -15.39
CA ILE A 285 -4.97 24.25 -14.36
C ILE A 285 -4.44 25.51 -15.04
N GLY A 286 -5.18 26.61 -14.98
CA GLY A 286 -4.72 27.88 -15.58
C GLY A 286 -3.32 28.28 -15.09
N GLY A 287 -2.51 28.89 -15.95
CA GLY A 287 -1.15 29.34 -15.60
C GLY A 287 -0.14 29.17 -16.74
N ASN A 288 1.14 29.00 -16.40
CA ASN A 288 2.21 28.64 -17.34
C ASN A 288 2.42 27.11 -17.38
N PRO A 289 2.94 26.56 -18.50
CA PRO A 289 3.37 25.16 -18.58
C PRO A 289 4.32 24.77 -17.44
N GLN A 290 4.15 23.58 -16.87
CA GLN A 290 4.84 23.14 -15.64
C GLN A 290 6.03 22.23 -15.94
N PRO A 291 7.15 22.32 -15.22
CA PRO A 291 8.19 21.30 -15.29
C PRO A 291 7.62 19.92 -14.97
N GLY A 292 7.90 18.95 -15.84
CA GLY A 292 7.48 17.57 -15.64
C GLY A 292 8.15 16.98 -14.41
N TRP A 293 7.37 16.38 -13.52
CA TRP A 293 7.88 15.62 -12.40
C TRP A 293 7.20 14.25 -12.34
N SER A 294 7.82 13.28 -11.67
CA SER A 294 7.20 11.98 -11.46
C SER A 294 7.60 11.35 -10.12
N VAL A 295 6.65 10.70 -9.45
CA VAL A 295 6.93 9.77 -8.36
C VAL A 295 7.58 8.52 -8.97
N ARG A 296 8.72 8.11 -8.43
CA ARG A 296 9.41 6.90 -8.89
C ARG A 296 8.77 5.61 -8.35
N TYR A 297 8.49 5.56 -7.05
CA TYR A 297 8.08 4.33 -6.35
C TYR A 297 6.60 4.37 -5.95
N ILE A 298 5.80 3.52 -6.61
CA ILE A 298 4.35 3.44 -6.40
C ILE A 298 4.01 2.07 -5.81
N PRO A 299 3.19 1.99 -4.76
CA PRO A 299 2.82 0.71 -4.19
C PRO A 299 1.75 0.03 -5.05
N TYR A 300 1.83 -1.29 -5.15
CA TYR A 300 0.78 -2.12 -5.74
C TYR A 300 0.70 -3.48 -5.05
N ILE A 301 -0.39 -4.20 -5.28
CA ILE A 301 -0.65 -5.54 -4.72
C ILE A 301 -1.15 -6.48 -5.81
N ASP A 302 -0.87 -7.78 -5.66
CA ASP A 302 -1.65 -8.82 -6.35
C ASP A 302 -2.95 -9.03 -5.55
N THR A 303 -4.09 -9.12 -6.24
CA THR A 303 -5.39 -9.22 -5.56
C THR A 303 -6.00 -10.60 -5.58
N ALA A 304 -5.38 -11.59 -6.24
CA ALA A 304 -5.94 -12.94 -6.37
C ALA A 304 -6.32 -13.56 -5.01
N VAL A 305 -5.41 -13.47 -4.01
CA VAL A 305 -5.67 -13.98 -2.66
C VAL A 305 -6.79 -13.21 -1.96
N TYR A 306 -6.81 -11.88 -2.10
CA TYR A 306 -7.86 -11.06 -1.49
C TYR A 306 -9.21 -11.34 -2.13
N ASP A 307 -9.29 -11.38 -3.46
CA ASP A 307 -10.52 -11.66 -4.20
C ASP A 307 -11.12 -13.03 -3.85
N GLN A 308 -10.27 -14.03 -3.63
CA GLN A 308 -10.70 -15.38 -3.30
C GLN A 308 -11.21 -15.50 -1.85
N TYR A 309 -10.60 -14.79 -0.90
CA TYR A 309 -10.81 -15.06 0.53
C TYR A 309 -11.41 -13.90 1.33
N TYR A 310 -11.62 -12.71 0.75
CA TYR A 310 -12.06 -11.54 1.52
C TYR A 310 -13.41 -11.76 2.23
N LEU A 311 -14.36 -12.46 1.61
CA LEU A 311 -15.66 -12.72 2.25
C LEU A 311 -15.52 -13.53 3.55
N ASN A 312 -14.62 -14.51 3.59
CA ASN A 312 -14.36 -15.26 4.81
C ASN A 312 -13.63 -14.39 5.85
N ALA A 313 -12.61 -13.65 5.39
CA ALA A 313 -11.79 -12.81 6.26
C ALA A 313 -12.57 -11.66 6.91
N LEU A 314 -13.56 -11.10 6.21
CA LEU A 314 -14.32 -9.92 6.65
C LEU A 314 -15.63 -10.27 7.36
N GLY A 315 -16.14 -11.50 7.21
CA GLY A 315 -17.45 -11.93 7.71
C GLY A 315 -18.60 -11.39 6.88
#